data_AF-A0A0N0LT17-F1
#
_entry.id   AF-A0A0N0LT17-F1
#
_cell.length_a   1.000
_cell.length_b   1.000
_cell.length_c   1.000
_cell.angle_alpha   90.00
_cell.angle_beta   90.00
_cell.angle_gamma   90.00
#
_symmetry.space_group_name_H-M   'P 1'
#
loop_
_entity.id
_entity.type
_entity.pdbx_description
1 polymer ?
#
loop_
_entity_poly.entity_id
_entity_poly.type
_entity_poly.pdbx_seq_one_letter_code
_entity_poly.pdbx_strand_id
1 'polypeptide(L)'
;MNLKKAIIDGKMVFLVDMLADNYRYYYLELFGKSQIIQSISAAIISNKADYVNIYDVGVDNEAFGRISGNSFCSSESKFKREVTPLDNGYSHCILYSTLLQEQRVCYLSKGGDEMDMHYFRQWLNSLPIPIPKDEGLTHYLFESLASNSRLFSYESLNKKSKIWFCPKVSENDYEILVEAIESYYQDDAKKVAKVA
;
A
#
# COMPACT_ATOMS: atom_id res chain seq x y z
N MET A 1 -7.77 -6.90 -37.14
CA MET A 1 -8.66 -5.80 -36.70
C MET A 1 -7.76 -4.68 -36.18
N ASN A 2 -7.60 -3.60 -36.95
CA ASN A 2 -6.78 -2.44 -36.64
C ASN A 2 -7.56 -1.50 -35.72
N LEU A 3 -7.13 -1.32 -34.47
CA LEU A 3 -7.67 -0.30 -33.57
C LEU A 3 -6.59 0.17 -32.57
N LYS A 4 -6.02 1.32 -32.91
CA LYS A 4 -5.60 2.43 -32.04
C LYS A 4 -4.52 2.18 -30.97
N LYS A 5 -3.32 2.66 -31.33
CA LYS A 5 -2.42 3.47 -30.49
C LYS A 5 -3.11 4.01 -29.22
N ALA A 6 -2.62 3.58 -28.06
CA ALA A 6 -2.41 4.49 -26.94
C ALA A 6 -0.92 4.90 -26.93
N ILE A 7 -0.48 5.49 -28.04
CA ILE A 7 0.46 6.60 -28.01
C ILE A 7 -0.46 7.81 -27.99
N ILE A 8 -0.61 8.48 -26.85
CA ILE A 8 -1.08 9.87 -26.90
C ILE A 8 0.17 10.67 -27.26
N ASP A 9 0.30 11.05 -28.53
CA ASP A 9 1.31 11.94 -29.15
C ASP A 9 2.44 12.48 -28.26
N GLY A 10 3.58 11.78 -28.12
CA GLY A 10 4.80 12.38 -27.53
C GLY A 10 4.62 13.00 -26.13
N LYS A 11 3.56 12.60 -25.42
CA LYS A 11 3.06 13.17 -24.17
C LYS A 11 3.47 12.24 -23.03
N MET A 12 4.70 12.40 -22.54
CA MET A 12 5.25 11.53 -21.49
C MET A 12 4.55 11.78 -20.15
N VAL A 13 4.03 10.70 -19.56
CA VAL A 13 3.68 10.64 -18.14
C VAL A 13 4.64 9.68 -17.49
N PHE A 14 5.23 10.13 -16.40
CA PHE A 14 6.29 9.45 -15.70
C PHE A 14 5.76 8.87 -14.40
N LEU A 15 6.18 7.64 -14.10
CA LEU A 15 6.01 7.08 -12.76
C LEU A 15 6.97 7.81 -11.82
N VAL A 16 6.46 8.31 -10.72
CA VAL A 16 7.31 8.77 -9.62
C VAL A 16 7.44 7.67 -8.58
N ASP A 17 6.33 7.04 -8.24
CA ASP A 17 6.28 5.95 -7.27
C ASP A 17 4.97 5.16 -7.38
N MET A 18 4.93 3.96 -6.81
CA MET A 18 3.74 3.12 -6.75
C MET A 18 3.80 2.16 -5.57
N LEU A 19 2.62 1.78 -5.04
CA LEU A 19 2.45 0.61 -4.17
C LEU A 19 1.46 -0.35 -4.84
N ALA A 20 1.89 -1.60 -5.05
CA ALA A 20 1.09 -2.62 -5.74
C ALA A 20 1.29 -4.04 -5.18
N ASP A 21 0.26 -4.87 -5.31
CA ASP A 21 0.27 -6.31 -5.04
C ASP A 21 -0.30 -7.06 -6.24
N ASN A 22 0.44 -7.99 -6.85
CA ASN A 22 -0.08 -8.93 -7.87
C ASN A 22 -1.10 -8.28 -8.85
N TYR A 23 -0.66 -7.23 -9.53
CA TYR A 23 -1.46 -6.44 -10.49
C TYR A 23 -2.58 -5.57 -9.90
N ARG A 24 -2.61 -5.32 -8.59
CA ARG A 24 -3.52 -4.39 -7.89
C ARG A 24 -2.75 -3.21 -7.33
N TYR A 25 -3.01 -2.01 -7.84
CA TYR A 25 -2.43 -0.76 -7.35
C TYR A 25 -3.23 -0.18 -6.17
N TYR A 26 -2.53 0.21 -5.11
CA TYR A 26 -3.07 0.91 -3.94
C TYR A 26 -2.66 2.38 -3.88
N TYR A 27 -1.49 2.69 -4.44
CA TYR A 27 -0.92 4.03 -4.56
C TYR A 27 -0.23 4.15 -5.90
N LEU A 28 -0.44 5.28 -6.57
CA LEU A 28 0.25 5.62 -7.81
C LEU A 28 0.54 7.12 -7.82
N GLU A 29 1.80 7.46 -8.02
CA GLU A 29 2.29 8.82 -8.11
C GLU A 29 2.79 9.10 -9.52
N LEU A 30 2.18 10.09 -10.17
CA LEU A 30 2.36 10.39 -11.58
C LEU A 30 2.80 11.85 -11.78
N PHE A 31 3.68 12.05 -12.75
CA PHE A 31 4.13 13.37 -13.18
C PHE A 31 4.01 13.53 -14.70
N GLY A 32 3.50 14.67 -15.18
CA GLY A 32 3.37 14.92 -16.62
C GLY A 32 2.64 16.22 -16.94
N LYS A 33 2.34 16.48 -18.22
CA LYS A 33 1.53 17.67 -18.59
C LYS A 33 0.13 17.58 -17.99
N SER A 34 -0.38 18.70 -17.47
CA SER A 34 -1.64 18.76 -16.72
C SER A 34 -2.82 18.14 -17.46
N GLN A 35 -2.96 18.42 -18.76
CA GLN A 35 -4.03 17.87 -19.59
C GLN A 35 -3.97 16.33 -19.69
N ILE A 36 -2.75 15.77 -19.78
CA ILE A 36 -2.56 14.32 -19.86
C ILE A 36 -2.89 13.68 -18.51
N ILE A 37 -2.36 14.26 -17.43
CA ILE A 37 -2.58 13.80 -16.05
C ILE A 37 -4.07 13.78 -15.72
N GLN A 38 -4.80 14.85 -16.06
CA GLN A 38 -6.25 14.92 -15.88
C GLN A 38 -6.98 13.82 -16.66
N SER A 39 -6.60 13.59 -17.92
CA SER A 39 -7.20 12.56 -18.77
C SER A 39 -6.95 11.15 -18.24
N ILE A 40 -5.69 10.82 -17.91
CA ILE A 40 -5.30 9.48 -17.44
C ILE A 40 -5.94 9.19 -16.09
N SER A 41 -5.82 10.12 -15.14
CA SER A 41 -6.36 9.93 -13.80
C SER A 41 -7.89 9.79 -13.80
N ALA A 42 -8.60 10.51 -14.67
CA ALA A 42 -10.04 10.33 -14.86
C ALA A 42 -10.39 8.98 -15.50
N ALA A 43 -9.60 8.53 -16.47
CA ALA A 43 -9.82 7.24 -17.15
C ALA A 43 -9.59 6.05 -16.20
N ILE A 44 -8.58 6.14 -15.32
CA ILE A 44 -8.30 5.14 -14.27
C ILE A 44 -9.47 5.08 -13.27
N ILE A 45 -9.88 6.22 -12.70
CA ILE A 45 -10.98 6.27 -11.71
C ILE A 45 -12.31 5.78 -12.27
N SER A 46 -12.61 6.10 -13.54
CA SER A 46 -13.86 5.70 -14.17
C SER A 46 -13.85 4.26 -14.70
N ASN A 47 -12.77 3.52 -14.49
CA ASN A 47 -12.54 2.18 -15.04
C ASN A 47 -12.75 2.11 -16.56
N LYS A 48 -12.41 3.19 -17.28
CA LYS A 48 -12.53 3.30 -18.74
C LYS A 48 -11.18 3.20 -19.46
N ALA A 49 -10.09 3.03 -18.71
CA ALA A 49 -8.74 2.86 -19.25
C ALA A 49 -8.44 1.37 -19.49
N ASP A 50 -8.26 0.97 -20.75
CA ASP A 50 -7.81 -0.39 -21.11
C ASP A 50 -6.35 -0.62 -20.67
N TYR A 51 -5.45 0.35 -20.88
CA TYR A 51 -4.08 0.36 -20.36
C TYR A 51 -3.43 1.74 -20.55
N VAL A 52 -2.57 2.11 -19.61
CA VAL A 52 -1.70 3.29 -19.62
C VAL A 52 -0.27 2.75 -19.57
N ASN A 53 0.52 3.05 -20.59
CA ASN A 53 1.96 2.75 -20.55
C ASN A 53 2.61 3.72 -19.58
N ILE A 54 3.39 3.18 -18.66
CA ILE A 54 4.13 3.96 -17.70
C ILE A 54 5.62 3.77 -17.97
N TYR A 55 6.33 4.90 -17.98
CA TYR A 55 7.77 4.95 -18.21
C TYR A 55 8.46 5.24 -16.88
N ASP A 56 9.52 4.48 -16.59
CA ASP A 56 10.38 4.75 -15.44
C ASP A 56 11.24 5.99 -15.73
N VAL A 57 11.50 6.80 -14.71
CA VAL A 57 12.38 7.97 -14.84
C VAL A 57 13.82 7.50 -14.71
N GLY A 58 14.54 7.42 -15.84
CA GLY A 58 15.98 7.13 -15.85
C GLY A 58 16.38 5.87 -16.62
N VAL A 59 15.42 5.16 -17.22
CA VAL A 59 15.68 4.05 -18.14
C VAL A 59 15.20 4.46 -19.53
N ASP A 60 16.11 4.50 -20.52
CA ASP A 60 15.80 4.91 -21.88
C ASP A 60 14.69 4.01 -22.48
N ASN A 61 13.51 4.59 -22.70
CA ASN A 61 12.43 4.13 -23.58
C ASN A 61 11.83 2.72 -23.36
N GLU A 62 12.17 1.99 -22.29
CA GLU A 62 11.46 0.76 -21.91
C GLU A 62 10.29 1.07 -20.96
N ALA A 63 9.09 0.61 -21.31
CA ALA A 63 7.93 0.77 -20.45
C ALA A 63 8.11 -0.07 -19.18
N PHE A 64 8.07 0.58 -18.02
CA PHE A 64 8.11 -0.08 -16.69
C PHE A 64 6.96 -1.07 -16.51
N GLY A 65 5.80 -0.76 -17.11
CA GLY A 65 4.65 -1.65 -17.09
C GLY A 65 3.43 -1.07 -17.78
N ARG A 66 2.34 -1.84 -17.77
CA ARG A 66 1.01 -1.45 -18.25
C ARG A 66 0.07 -1.32 -17.06
N ILE A 67 -0.57 -0.17 -16.90
CA ILE A 67 -1.57 0.06 -15.87
C ILE A 67 -2.96 0.12 -16.51
N SER A 68 -3.83 -0.85 -16.23
CA SER A 68 -5.24 -0.80 -16.65
C SER A 68 -6.14 -0.34 -15.50
N GLY A 69 -7.37 0.11 -15.81
CA GLY A 69 -8.39 0.36 -14.78
C GLY A 69 -8.68 -0.91 -13.94
N ASN A 70 -8.56 -2.10 -14.54
CA ASN A 70 -8.69 -3.39 -13.86
C ASN A 70 -7.45 -3.79 -13.05
N SER A 71 -6.34 -3.08 -13.22
CA SER A 71 -5.14 -3.22 -12.40
C SER A 71 -5.22 -2.41 -11.12
N PHE A 72 -6.28 -1.63 -10.92
CA PHE A 72 -6.61 -1.01 -9.65
C PHE A 72 -7.70 -1.81 -8.96
N CYS A 73 -7.60 -1.98 -7.64
CA CYS A 73 -8.49 -2.84 -6.85
C CYS A 73 -9.95 -2.35 -6.90
N SER A 74 -10.71 -2.78 -7.90
CA SER A 74 -12.00 -2.20 -8.29
C SER A 74 -13.22 -2.77 -7.55
N SER A 75 -13.05 -3.79 -6.71
CA SER A 75 -14.19 -4.47 -6.09
C SER A 75 -14.59 -3.96 -4.70
N GLU A 76 -13.67 -3.39 -3.92
CA GLU A 76 -13.97 -3.11 -2.49
C GLU A 76 -13.61 -1.70 -1.99
N SER A 77 -12.72 -0.97 -2.67
CA SER A 77 -12.23 0.32 -2.19
C SER A 77 -12.62 1.50 -3.11
N LYS A 78 -13.10 2.61 -2.54
CA LYS A 78 -13.29 3.86 -3.29
C LYS A 78 -11.93 4.48 -3.60
N PHE A 79 -11.75 5.09 -4.76
CA PHE A 79 -10.50 5.78 -5.10
C PHE A 79 -10.59 7.26 -4.84
N LYS A 80 -9.46 7.84 -4.39
CA LYS A 80 -9.28 9.28 -4.32
C LYS A 80 -8.13 9.70 -5.23
N ARG A 81 -8.24 10.94 -5.69
CA ARG A 81 -7.26 11.58 -6.55
C ARG A 81 -6.94 12.96 -6.00
N GLU A 82 -5.67 13.25 -5.92
CA GLU A 82 -5.13 14.56 -5.61
C GLU A 82 -4.29 15.02 -6.80
N VAL A 83 -4.60 16.19 -7.35
CA VAL A 83 -3.87 16.77 -8.48
C VAL A 83 -3.31 18.12 -8.04
N THR A 84 -2.00 18.22 -8.04
CA THR A 84 -1.29 19.45 -7.71
C THR A 84 -0.76 20.07 -9.01
N PRO A 85 -1.26 21.25 -9.43
CA PRO A 85 -0.71 21.95 -10.58
C PRO A 85 0.73 22.40 -10.30
N LEU A 86 1.58 22.32 -11.31
CA LEU A 86 2.97 22.75 -11.30
C LEU A 86 3.19 23.78 -12.42
N ASP A 87 4.32 24.46 -12.38
CA ASP A 87 4.70 25.44 -13.40
C ASP A 87 4.78 24.82 -14.81
N ASN A 88 4.70 25.67 -15.84
CA ASN A 88 4.86 25.29 -17.25
C ASN A 88 3.83 24.27 -17.78
N GLY A 89 2.64 24.23 -17.18
CA GLY A 89 1.54 23.36 -17.58
C GLY A 89 1.78 21.89 -17.24
N TYR A 90 2.52 21.63 -16.16
CA TYR A 90 2.72 20.30 -15.59
C TYR A 90 1.81 20.09 -14.38
N SER A 91 1.61 18.83 -14.01
CA SER A 91 0.92 18.47 -12.79
C SER A 91 1.55 17.23 -12.19
N HIS A 92 1.52 17.21 -10.87
CA HIS A 92 1.72 16.02 -10.06
C HIS A 92 0.35 15.45 -9.70
N CYS A 93 0.22 14.13 -9.73
CA CYS A 93 -1.03 13.45 -9.43
C CYS A 93 -0.78 12.23 -8.57
N ILE A 94 -1.50 12.17 -7.46
CA ILE A 94 -1.55 11.01 -6.58
C ILE A 94 -2.92 10.35 -6.77
N LEU A 95 -2.89 9.06 -7.09
CA LEU A 95 -4.05 8.18 -7.08
C LEU A 95 -3.87 7.19 -5.95
N TYR A 96 -4.87 7.04 -5.10
CA TYR A 96 -4.79 6.11 -3.99
C TYR A 96 -6.13 5.46 -3.65
N SER A 97 -6.04 4.22 -3.15
CA SER A 97 -7.16 3.50 -2.59
C SER A 97 -7.53 4.08 -1.22
N THR A 98 -8.83 4.25 -0.95
CA THR A 98 -9.33 4.61 0.39
C THR A 98 -9.05 3.54 1.43
N LEU A 99 -8.67 2.32 1.03
CA LEU A 99 -8.13 1.30 1.93
C LEU A 99 -6.93 1.85 2.72
N LEU A 100 -6.08 2.71 2.13
CA LEU A 100 -4.97 3.36 2.84
C LEU A 100 -5.44 4.26 3.99
N GLN A 101 -6.73 4.62 4.03
CA GLN A 101 -7.37 5.36 5.11
C GLN A 101 -8.05 4.41 6.13
N GLU A 102 -8.24 3.14 5.78
CA GLU A 102 -8.78 2.11 6.66
C GLU A 102 -7.70 1.54 7.57
N GLN A 103 -7.42 2.30 8.64
CA GLN A 103 -6.39 1.98 9.64
C GLN A 103 -6.65 0.66 10.39
N ARG A 104 -7.78 -0.01 10.19
CA ARG A 104 -8.12 -1.27 10.89
C ARG A 104 -7.42 -2.48 10.29
N VAL A 105 -7.11 -2.43 9.00
CA VAL A 105 -6.55 -3.56 8.23
C VAL A 105 -5.19 -3.25 7.64
N CYS A 106 -4.76 -1.99 7.66
CA CYS A 106 -3.49 -1.60 7.08
C CYS A 106 -2.82 -0.46 7.83
N TYR A 107 -1.50 -0.38 7.65
CA TYR A 107 -0.71 0.79 8.01
C TYR A 107 0.38 1.04 6.97
N LEU A 108 0.83 2.30 6.89
CA LEU A 108 1.91 2.73 6.02
C LEU A 108 3.16 2.96 6.86
N SER A 109 4.26 2.32 6.52
CA SER A 109 5.58 2.66 7.05
C SER A 109 6.36 3.52 6.07
N LYS A 110 7.17 4.44 6.63
CA LYS A 110 8.07 5.31 5.87
C LYS A 110 9.46 5.27 6.49
N GLY A 111 10.50 5.16 5.67
CA GLY A 111 11.89 5.22 6.14
C GLY A 111 12.59 3.86 6.27
N GLY A 112 12.13 2.83 5.56
CA GLY A 112 12.79 1.51 5.51
C GLY A 112 12.50 0.61 6.72
N ASP A 113 13.15 -0.56 6.74
CA ASP A 113 12.86 -1.69 7.64
C ASP A 113 12.93 -1.33 9.13
N GLU A 114 13.86 -0.46 9.52
CA GLU A 114 14.06 -0.06 10.92
C GLU A 114 12.83 0.68 11.50
N MET A 115 12.04 1.32 10.64
CA MET A 115 10.85 2.06 11.04
C MET A 115 9.58 1.20 11.07
N ASP A 116 9.59 0.01 10.47
CA ASP A 116 8.41 -0.85 10.34
C ASP A 116 7.80 -1.18 11.71
N MET A 117 8.64 -1.47 12.70
CA MET A 117 8.20 -1.76 14.08
C MET A 117 7.54 -0.55 14.75
N HIS A 118 8.07 0.65 14.52
CA HIS A 118 7.50 1.88 15.06
C HIS A 118 6.08 2.11 14.53
N TYR A 119 5.90 1.98 13.21
CA TYR A 119 4.58 2.13 12.58
C TYR A 119 3.62 1.00 12.94
N PHE A 120 4.12 -0.24 13.07
CA PHE A 120 3.32 -1.36 13.56
C PHE A 120 2.78 -1.11 14.96
N ARG A 121 3.62 -0.60 15.88
CA ARG A 121 3.19 -0.24 17.24
C ARG A 121 2.13 0.86 17.22
N GLN A 122 2.28 1.87 16.38
CA GLN A 122 1.28 2.92 16.23
C GLN A 122 -0.06 2.37 15.72
N TRP A 123 0.00 1.46 14.75
CA TRP A 123 -1.17 0.76 14.22
C TRP A 123 -1.87 -0.08 15.28
N LEU A 124 -1.13 -0.92 16.03
CA LEU A 124 -1.71 -1.70 17.14
C LEU A 124 -2.44 -0.81 18.15
N ASN A 125 -1.88 0.37 18.46
CA ASN A 125 -2.49 1.32 19.39
C ASN A 125 -3.73 2.04 18.81
N SER A 126 -3.91 2.05 17.49
CA SER A 126 -5.08 2.67 16.86
C SER A 126 -6.25 1.70 16.71
N LEU A 127 -6.04 0.40 16.94
CA LEU A 127 -7.08 -0.61 16.88
C LEU A 127 -8.10 -0.40 18.03
N PRO A 128 -9.39 -0.74 17.81
CA PRO A 128 -10.45 -0.55 18.79
C PRO A 128 -10.40 -1.57 19.96
N ILE A 129 -9.36 -2.41 20.03
CA ILE A 129 -9.15 -3.39 21.09
C ILE A 129 -8.03 -2.93 22.03
N PRO A 130 -8.11 -3.20 23.34
CA PRO A 130 -7.03 -2.88 24.26
C PRO A 130 -5.87 -3.86 24.06
N ILE A 131 -4.71 -3.35 23.61
CA ILE A 131 -3.47 -4.12 23.48
C ILE A 131 -2.48 -3.66 24.57
N PRO A 132 -1.89 -4.58 25.36
CA PRO A 132 -0.87 -4.24 26.33
C PRO A 132 0.32 -3.52 25.68
N LYS A 133 0.83 -2.46 26.34
CA LYS A 133 1.91 -1.60 25.80
C LYS A 133 3.32 -2.17 26.01
N ASP A 134 3.45 -3.49 26.00
CA ASP A 134 4.72 -4.20 26.18
C ASP A 134 5.51 -4.26 24.87
N GLU A 135 6.80 -3.93 24.90
CA GLU A 135 7.65 -3.94 23.70
C GLU A 135 7.95 -5.36 23.22
N GLY A 136 8.13 -6.31 24.15
CA GLY A 136 8.31 -7.72 23.83
C GLY A 136 7.09 -8.31 23.15
N LEU A 137 5.88 -7.97 23.61
CA LEU A 137 4.62 -8.34 22.97
C LEU A 137 4.53 -7.73 21.58
N THR A 138 4.86 -6.45 21.42
CA THR A 138 4.82 -5.78 20.11
C THR A 138 5.69 -6.51 19.09
N HIS A 139 6.93 -6.84 19.47
CA HIS A 139 7.83 -7.62 18.62
C HIS A 139 7.29 -9.02 18.32
N TYR A 140 6.81 -9.74 19.34
CA TYR A 140 6.23 -11.07 19.17
C TYR A 140 5.04 -11.07 18.20
N LEU A 141 4.14 -10.10 18.32
CA LEU A 141 2.98 -9.98 17.43
C LEU A 141 3.42 -9.72 15.99
N PHE A 142 4.38 -8.82 15.78
CA PHE A 142 4.90 -8.54 14.43
C PHE A 142 5.47 -9.81 13.77
N GLU A 143 6.36 -10.51 14.48
CA GLU A 143 7.00 -11.72 13.97
C GLU A 143 6.00 -12.87 13.76
N SER A 144 5.08 -13.07 14.71
CA SER A 144 4.07 -14.14 14.65
C SER A 144 3.09 -13.90 13.50
N LEU A 145 2.62 -12.67 13.29
CA LEU A 145 1.73 -12.37 12.18
C LEU A 145 2.43 -12.46 10.83
N ALA A 146 3.68 -12.00 10.73
CA ALA A 146 4.46 -12.10 9.50
C ALA A 146 4.76 -13.56 9.12
N SER A 147 5.28 -14.36 10.07
CA SER A 147 5.63 -15.76 9.86
C SER A 147 4.43 -16.65 9.48
N ASN A 148 3.24 -16.33 10.00
CA ASN A 148 2.00 -17.05 9.68
C ASN A 148 1.28 -16.55 8.43
N SER A 149 1.92 -15.69 7.61
CA SER A 149 1.29 -15.08 6.42
C SER A 149 -0.05 -14.41 6.78
N ARG A 150 -0.07 -13.68 7.90
CA ARG A 150 -1.21 -12.88 8.37
C ARG A 150 -0.92 -11.37 8.25
N LEU A 151 0.36 -11.00 8.18
CA LEU A 151 0.83 -9.65 7.93
C LEU A 151 1.69 -9.65 6.66
N PHE A 152 1.25 -8.89 5.65
CA PHE A 152 1.89 -8.81 4.34
C PHE A 152 2.46 -7.41 4.12
N SER A 153 3.63 -7.31 3.49
CA SER A 153 4.21 -6.01 3.12
C SER A 153 4.34 -5.87 1.61
N TYR A 154 4.01 -4.68 1.10
CA TYR A 154 4.23 -4.31 -0.29
C TYR A 154 5.02 -3.01 -0.34
N GLU A 155 6.18 -3.08 -0.99
CA GLU A 155 7.15 -2.00 -1.01
C GLU A 155 6.95 -1.05 -2.19
N SER A 156 7.19 0.23 -1.94
CA SER A 156 7.18 1.27 -2.96
C SER A 156 8.31 1.05 -3.97
N LEU A 157 8.15 1.48 -5.22
CA LEU A 157 9.20 1.36 -6.23
C LEU A 157 10.52 2.00 -5.79
N ASN A 158 10.44 3.16 -5.14
CA ASN A 158 11.61 3.88 -4.64
C ASN A 158 12.15 3.37 -3.27
N LYS A 159 11.55 2.31 -2.71
CA LYS A 159 11.88 1.70 -1.41
C LYS A 159 11.83 2.64 -0.20
N LYS A 160 11.09 3.76 -0.29
CA LYS A 160 10.95 4.71 0.81
C LYS A 160 9.73 4.42 1.70
N SER A 161 8.75 3.68 1.17
CA SER A 161 7.51 3.38 1.87
C SER A 161 7.10 1.93 1.69
N LYS A 162 6.39 1.36 2.68
CA LYS A 162 5.72 0.06 2.55
C LYS A 162 4.31 0.15 3.08
N ILE A 163 3.37 -0.46 2.37
CA ILE A 163 2.05 -0.75 2.95
C ILE A 163 2.12 -2.12 3.60
N TRP A 164 1.68 -2.17 4.84
CA TRP A 164 1.52 -3.38 5.61
C TRP A 164 0.03 -3.71 5.71
N PHE A 165 -0.34 -4.93 5.33
CA PHE A 165 -1.72 -5.39 5.23
C PHE A 165 -1.96 -6.58 6.16
N CYS A 166 -3.00 -6.48 6.99
CA CYS A 166 -3.41 -7.48 7.97
C CYS A 166 -4.93 -7.71 7.88
N PRO A 167 -5.45 -8.26 6.76
CA PRO A 167 -6.88 -8.30 6.46
C PRO A 167 -7.68 -9.11 7.49
N LYS A 168 -7.10 -10.23 7.92
CA LYS A 168 -7.76 -11.18 8.83
C LYS A 168 -8.02 -10.61 10.22
N VAL A 169 -7.37 -9.51 10.58
CA VAL A 169 -7.53 -8.90 11.91
C VAL A 169 -8.90 -8.27 12.06
N SER A 170 -9.40 -7.52 11.08
CA SER A 170 -10.77 -6.97 11.19
C SER A 170 -11.84 -7.92 10.69
N GLU A 171 -11.52 -8.81 9.74
CA GLU A 171 -12.48 -9.78 9.18
C GLU A 171 -12.95 -10.80 10.21
N ASN A 172 -12.11 -11.13 11.20
CA ASN A 172 -12.42 -12.11 12.24
C ASN A 172 -12.52 -11.46 13.63
N ASP A 173 -13.06 -10.24 13.70
CA ASP A 173 -13.30 -9.50 14.95
C ASP A 173 -12.11 -9.50 15.92
N TYR A 174 -10.90 -9.39 15.39
CA TYR A 174 -9.64 -9.35 16.13
C TYR A 174 -9.24 -10.64 16.88
N GLU A 175 -9.95 -11.76 16.70
CA GLU A 175 -9.66 -13.04 17.37
C GLU A 175 -8.20 -13.48 17.20
N ILE A 176 -7.65 -13.32 15.99
CA ILE A 176 -6.25 -13.65 15.68
C ILE A 176 -5.25 -12.88 16.54
N LEU A 177 -5.53 -11.61 16.85
CA LEU A 177 -4.67 -10.82 17.73
C LEU A 177 -4.82 -11.28 19.17
N VAL A 178 -6.05 -11.58 19.61
CA VAL A 178 -6.32 -12.09 20.96
C VAL A 178 -5.57 -13.41 21.20
N GLU A 179 -5.69 -14.37 20.29
CA GLU A 179 -4.98 -15.66 20.35
C GLU A 179 -3.46 -15.47 20.47
N ALA A 180 -2.90 -14.55 19.68
CA ALA A 180 -1.47 -14.28 19.71
C ALA A 180 -1.01 -13.61 21.01
N ILE A 181 -1.82 -12.70 21.56
CA ILE A 181 -1.56 -12.07 22.87
C ILE A 181 -1.60 -13.12 23.99
N GLU A 182 -2.61 -13.99 24.00
CA GLU A 182 -2.73 -15.05 25.00
C GLU A 182 -1.55 -16.03 24.93
N SER A 183 -1.14 -16.41 23.73
CA SER A 183 0.01 -17.29 23.50
C SER A 183 1.31 -16.71 24.07
N TYR A 184 1.54 -15.41 23.87
CA TYR A 184 2.71 -14.71 24.43
C TYR A 184 2.79 -14.84 25.96
N TYR A 185 1.70 -14.54 26.66
CA TYR A 185 1.68 -14.60 28.13
C TYR A 185 1.72 -16.02 28.69
N GLN A 186 1.14 -17.00 28.00
CA GLN A 186 1.27 -18.41 28.40
C GLN A 186 2.72 -18.91 28.32
N ASP A 187 3.44 -18.51 27.28
CA ASP A 187 4.84 -18.90 27.10
C ASP A 187 5.78 -18.18 28.08
N ASP A 188 5.49 -16.93 28.41
CA ASP A 188 6.22 -16.20 29.45
C ASP A 188 6.02 -16.83 30.84
N ALA A 189 4.78 -17.17 31.20
CA ALA A 189 4.48 -17.86 32.45
C ALA A 189 5.21 -19.21 32.57
N LYS A 190 5.33 -19.98 31.48
CA LYS A 190 6.09 -21.24 31.44
C LYS A 190 7.60 -21.01 31.59
N LYS A 191 8.14 -19.90 31.08
CA LYS A 191 9.56 -19.54 31.26
C LYS A 191 9.85 -19.21 32.72
N VAL A 192 9.01 -18.42 33.37
CA VAL A 192 9.15 -18.09 34.80
C VAL A 192 9.07 -19.35 35.68
N ALA A 193 8.12 -20.25 35.39
CA ALA A 193 7.95 -21.50 36.14
C ALA A 193 9.10 -22.51 35.98
N LYS A 194 9.94 -22.40 34.93
CA LYS A 194 11.12 -23.25 34.74
C LYS A 194 12.38 -22.75 35.46
N VAL A 195 12.36 -21.50 35.94
CA VAL A 195 13.50 -20.85 36.60
C VAL A 195 13.34 -20.83 38.13
N ALA A 196 12.13 -21.09 38.63
CA ALA A 196 11.80 -21.28 40.05
C ALA A 196 11.98 -22.74 40.48
#